data_AF-A0A5C4S2A2-F1
#
_entry.id   AF-A0A5C4S2A2-F1
#
_cell.length_a   1.000
_cell.length_b   1.000
_cell.length_c   1.000
_cell.angle_alpha   90.00
_cell.angle_beta   90.00
_cell.angle_gamma   90.00
#
_symmetry.space_group_name_H-M   'P 1'
#
loop_
_entity.id
_entity.type
_entity.pdbx_description
1 polymer ?
#
loop_
_entity_poly.entity_id
_entity_poly.type
_entity_poly.pdbx_seq_one_letter_code
_entity_poly.pdbx_strand_id
1 'polypeptide(L)'
;MNYGFVIDGRKCIGCHACTVACKSENQVPVGVNRTWVKYVEKGKFPATRRYFTVLRCNHCEEPPCVDICPVEALRKREDGIVDFDGRRCIGCKACAQACPYGALYIDPESHTSAKCNYCAHRKEVGLKPACVVTCPQQAIVSGDLDDPQSEISKLVATEQTSVRRPEKGTSPNMFYIKGDGAALDPLQTQDGRPYLWSEQSRGVGHFAGKSHSESPRQHRAAHLQDDPSMLRKVYDIPSKGVVWGWEVPAYVWSKGISSGLFMLFFMLTVVLSLQLPDEMQWSTWGISLAFLGLTGGFLIKDLDRPDRFQSVMLRPQFRSWLVRGGYIIGGYGAFLALWAVGKLLGLPAVEQVALWGGMFFAFMTSI
;
A
#
# COMPACT_ATOMS: atom_id res chain seq x y z
N MET A 1 11.11 -19.53 15.28
CA MET A 1 11.25 -19.66 13.82
C MET A 1 10.91 -18.32 13.24
N ASN A 2 11.83 -17.71 12.51
CA ASN A 2 11.65 -16.42 11.88
C ASN A 2 12.26 -16.46 10.48
N TYR A 3 11.43 -16.63 9.46
CA TYR A 3 11.89 -16.81 8.10
C TYR A 3 12.34 -15.50 7.45
N GLY A 4 13.56 -15.51 6.89
CA GLY A 4 14.13 -14.35 6.18
C GLY A 4 14.81 -14.70 4.87
N PHE A 5 15.34 -13.70 4.17
CA PHE A 5 16.19 -13.88 3.00
C PHE A 5 17.55 -13.20 3.20
N VAL A 6 18.60 -13.83 2.67
CA VAL A 6 19.87 -13.18 2.37
C VAL A 6 20.07 -13.19 0.86
N ILE A 7 20.40 -12.03 0.29
CA ILE A 7 20.79 -11.88 -1.11
C ILE A 7 22.29 -11.62 -1.17
N ASP A 8 23.05 -12.55 -1.74
CA ASP A 8 24.49 -12.39 -1.96
C ASP A 8 24.75 -11.67 -3.28
N GLY A 9 25.02 -10.36 -3.19
CA GLY A 9 25.34 -9.50 -4.31
C GLY A 9 26.63 -9.87 -5.03
N ARG A 10 27.53 -10.65 -4.40
CA ARG A 10 28.76 -11.15 -5.01
C ARG A 10 28.48 -12.23 -6.07
N LYS A 11 27.40 -12.97 -5.89
CA LYS A 11 27.04 -14.15 -6.71
C LYS A 11 25.96 -13.85 -7.74
N CYS A 12 25.16 -12.80 -7.54
CA CYS A 12 24.04 -12.50 -8.42
C CYS A 12 24.52 -12.04 -9.81
N ILE A 13 24.22 -12.83 -10.84
CA ILE A 13 24.52 -12.53 -12.25
C ILE A 13 23.38 -11.86 -13.00
N GLY A 14 22.27 -11.56 -12.32
CA GLY A 14 21.12 -10.86 -12.91
C GLY A 14 20.35 -11.62 -13.99
N CYS A 15 20.31 -12.96 -13.96
CA CYS A 15 19.67 -13.77 -15.01
C CYS A 15 18.13 -13.81 -14.98
N HIS A 16 17.48 -13.17 -14.00
CA HIS A 16 16.01 -13.17 -13.80
C HIS A 16 15.33 -14.54 -13.63
N ALA A 17 16.07 -15.65 -13.46
CA ALA A 17 15.51 -16.98 -13.20
C ALA A 17 14.57 -16.98 -11.98
N CYS A 18 14.94 -16.25 -10.91
CA CYS A 18 14.11 -16.10 -9.72
C CYS A 18 12.76 -15.40 -9.98
N THR A 19 12.74 -14.42 -10.88
CA THR A 19 11.53 -13.69 -11.30
C THR A 19 10.60 -14.62 -12.07
N VAL A 20 11.13 -15.34 -13.06
CA VAL A 20 10.37 -16.28 -13.91
C VAL A 20 9.81 -17.45 -13.08
N ALA A 21 10.64 -18.06 -12.21
CA ALA A 21 10.18 -19.15 -11.35
C ALA A 21 9.08 -18.69 -10.39
N CYS A 22 9.18 -17.48 -9.84
CA CYS A 22 8.13 -16.94 -8.97
C CYS A 22 6.82 -16.72 -9.74
N LYS A 23 6.89 -16.22 -10.97
CA LYS A 23 5.72 -16.07 -11.85
C LYS A 23 5.06 -17.40 -12.15
N SER A 24 5.84 -18.41 -12.56
CA SER A 24 5.34 -19.74 -12.87
C SER A 24 4.71 -20.42 -11.65
N GLU A 25 5.43 -20.44 -10.52
CA GLU A 25 4.99 -21.09 -9.28
C GLU A 25 3.70 -20.48 -8.71
N ASN A 26 3.55 -19.16 -8.79
CA ASN A 26 2.46 -18.43 -8.13
C ASN A 26 1.44 -17.86 -9.12
N GLN A 27 1.52 -18.24 -10.41
CA GLN A 27 0.66 -17.75 -11.49
C GLN A 27 0.55 -16.21 -11.50
N VAL A 28 1.68 -15.50 -11.38
CA VAL A 28 1.69 -14.04 -11.27
C VAL A 28 1.48 -13.39 -12.64
N PRO A 29 0.43 -12.54 -12.82
CA PRO A 29 0.10 -11.94 -14.11
C PRO A 29 1.24 -11.15 -14.76
N VAL A 30 1.22 -11.04 -16.08
CA VAL A 30 2.18 -10.23 -16.84
C VAL A 30 2.07 -8.75 -16.45
N GLY A 31 3.20 -8.04 -16.38
CA GLY A 31 3.28 -6.63 -15.98
C GLY A 31 3.57 -6.40 -14.49
N VAL A 32 3.23 -7.35 -13.62
CA VAL A 32 3.49 -7.29 -12.17
C VAL A 32 4.46 -8.39 -11.70
N ASN A 33 5.15 -8.15 -10.59
CA ASN A 33 6.19 -9.05 -10.07
C ASN A 33 6.14 -9.15 -8.55
N ARG A 34 6.30 -10.36 -7.99
CA ARG A 34 6.49 -10.57 -6.54
C ARG A 34 7.98 -10.50 -6.13
N THR A 35 8.88 -10.78 -7.06
CA THR A 35 10.32 -10.53 -6.96
C THR A 35 10.85 -10.10 -8.32
N TRP A 36 11.83 -9.21 -8.33
CA TRP A 36 12.47 -8.73 -9.56
C TRP A 36 13.97 -8.50 -9.32
N VAL A 37 14.72 -8.34 -10.41
CA VAL A 37 16.13 -7.95 -10.32
C VAL A 37 16.25 -6.52 -10.83
N LYS A 38 16.66 -5.60 -9.95
CA LYS A 38 17.04 -4.23 -10.34
C LYS A 38 18.48 -4.25 -10.79
N TYR A 39 18.78 -3.49 -11.85
CA TYR A 39 20.15 -3.35 -12.33
C TYR A 39 20.56 -1.89 -12.55
N VAL A 40 21.75 -1.58 -12.05
CA VAL A 40 22.35 -0.24 -12.07
C VAL A 40 23.70 -0.34 -12.77
N GLU A 41 23.93 0.55 -13.72
CA GLU A 41 25.22 0.73 -14.38
C GLU A 41 25.99 1.89 -13.73
N LYS A 42 27.29 1.68 -13.50
CA LYS A 42 28.19 2.69 -12.94
C LYS A 42 29.49 2.75 -13.74
N GLY A 43 30.13 3.91 -13.65
CA GLY A 43 31.40 4.19 -14.31
C GLY A 43 31.22 4.73 -15.72
N LYS A 44 32.34 5.03 -16.37
CA LYS A 44 32.40 5.54 -17.75
C LYS A 44 33.23 4.58 -18.59
N PHE A 45 32.86 4.41 -19.86
CA PHE A 45 33.58 3.52 -20.76
C PHE A 45 35.07 3.91 -20.83
N PRO A 46 36.01 2.95 -20.78
CA PRO A 46 35.82 1.48 -20.75
C PRO A 46 35.61 0.88 -19.35
N ALA A 47 35.79 1.65 -18.28
CA ALA A 47 35.66 1.23 -16.88
C ALA A 47 34.19 1.24 -16.40
N THR A 48 33.31 0.54 -17.11
CA THR A 48 31.89 0.37 -16.71
C THR A 48 31.66 -0.94 -15.96
N ARG A 49 30.70 -0.92 -15.04
CA ARG A 49 30.27 -2.07 -14.25
C ARG A 49 28.75 -2.10 -14.10
N ARG A 50 28.20 -3.31 -14.03
CA ARG A 50 26.79 -3.59 -13.75
C ARG A 50 26.65 -4.17 -12.36
N TYR A 51 25.64 -3.70 -11.64
CA TYR A 51 25.29 -4.17 -10.30
C TYR A 51 23.87 -4.70 -10.33
N PHE A 52 23.71 -5.96 -9.92
CA PHE A 52 22.43 -6.65 -9.90
C PHE A 52 21.95 -6.78 -8.46
N THR A 53 20.69 -6.49 -8.20
CA THR A 53 20.12 -6.62 -6.87
C THR A 53 18.72 -7.19 -6.97
N VAL A 54 18.50 -8.30 -6.26
CA VAL A 54 17.20 -8.97 -6.22
C VAL A 54 16.34 -8.28 -5.17
N LEU A 55 15.17 -7.76 -5.57
CA LEU A 55 14.23 -7.05 -4.71
C LEU A 55 12.90 -7.83 -4.62
N ARG A 56 12.23 -7.72 -3.47
CA ARG A 56 10.93 -8.35 -3.13
C ARG A 56 10.37 -7.76 -1.84
N CYS A 57 9.30 -8.37 -1.30
CA CYS A 57 8.82 -8.09 0.05
C CYS A 57 9.88 -8.50 1.08
N ASN A 58 10.15 -7.62 2.04
CA ASN A 58 11.15 -7.85 3.07
C ASN A 58 10.65 -8.70 4.26
N HIS A 59 9.36 -9.07 4.29
CA HIS A 59 8.71 -9.78 5.40
C HIS A 59 9.09 -9.19 6.77
N CYS A 60 8.88 -7.87 6.90
CA CYS A 60 9.42 -7.10 8.01
C CYS A 60 8.82 -7.51 9.37
N GLU A 61 9.60 -7.34 10.43
CA GLU A 61 9.22 -7.64 11.81
C GLU A 61 8.12 -6.70 12.31
N GLU A 62 8.20 -5.42 11.90
CA GLU A 62 7.19 -4.38 12.11
C GLU A 62 6.58 -3.99 10.74
N PRO A 63 5.61 -4.75 10.22
CA PRO A 63 5.09 -4.54 8.86
C PRO A 63 3.96 -3.50 8.82
N PRO A 64 4.20 -2.25 8.37
CA PRO A 64 3.16 -1.20 8.35
C PRO A 64 1.98 -1.55 7.41
N CYS A 65 2.21 -2.44 6.44
CA CYS A 65 1.17 -2.94 5.56
C CYS A 65 0.13 -3.83 6.27
N VAL A 66 0.51 -4.48 7.38
CA VAL A 66 -0.43 -5.26 8.20
C VAL A 66 -1.30 -4.29 9.00
N ASP A 67 -0.71 -3.33 9.72
CA ASP A 67 -1.46 -2.41 10.58
C ASP A 67 -2.46 -1.55 9.83
N ILE A 68 -2.12 -1.14 8.60
CA ILE A 68 -3.02 -0.31 7.78
C ILE A 68 -4.17 -1.10 7.15
N CYS A 69 -4.11 -2.42 7.09
CA CYS A 69 -5.13 -3.24 6.43
C CYS A 69 -6.46 -3.14 7.20
N PRO A 70 -7.58 -2.76 6.58
CA PRO A 70 -8.84 -2.58 7.30
C PRO A 70 -9.57 -3.90 7.63
N VAL A 71 -9.21 -4.98 6.93
CA VAL A 71 -9.97 -6.24 6.87
C VAL A 71 -9.10 -7.46 7.18
N GLU A 72 -7.90 -7.24 7.73
CA GLU A 72 -6.87 -8.26 8.05
C GLU A 72 -6.58 -9.23 6.88
N ALA A 73 -6.59 -8.70 5.65
CA ALA A 73 -6.13 -9.45 4.48
C ALA A 73 -4.62 -9.69 4.51
N LEU A 74 -3.87 -8.85 5.24
CA LEU A 74 -2.45 -9.03 5.52
C LEU A 74 -2.28 -9.41 6.98
N ARG A 75 -1.48 -10.45 7.26
CA ARG A 75 -1.15 -10.87 8.62
C ARG A 75 0.30 -11.29 8.70
N LYS A 76 0.91 -11.10 9.87
CA LYS A 76 2.21 -11.70 10.18
C LYS A 76 1.95 -13.05 10.84
N ARG A 77 2.55 -14.11 10.31
CA ARG A 77 2.53 -15.46 10.89
C ARG A 77 3.53 -15.52 12.06
N GLU A 78 3.37 -16.53 12.91
CA GLU A 78 4.31 -16.80 14.02
C GLU A 78 5.73 -17.10 13.53
N ASP A 79 5.85 -17.62 12.31
CA ASP A 79 7.12 -17.94 11.66
C ASP A 79 7.80 -16.73 10.96
N GLY A 80 7.35 -15.50 11.23
CA GLY A 80 7.89 -14.27 10.65
C GLY A 80 7.38 -13.94 9.24
N ILE A 81 6.69 -14.86 8.57
CA ILE A 81 6.18 -14.62 7.22
C ILE A 81 4.99 -13.65 7.28
N VAL A 82 5.18 -12.44 6.76
CA VAL A 82 4.06 -11.57 6.40
C VAL A 82 3.33 -12.19 5.21
N ASP A 83 2.11 -12.69 5.42
CA ASP A 83 1.31 -13.42 4.43
C ASP A 83 0.06 -12.62 4.02
N PHE A 84 -0.61 -13.07 2.96
CA PHE A 84 -1.74 -12.38 2.35
C PHE A 84 -2.90 -13.33 1.98
N ASP A 85 -4.12 -12.97 2.38
CA ASP A 85 -5.37 -13.65 1.99
C ASP A 85 -6.21 -12.78 1.04
N GLY A 86 -6.21 -13.16 -0.25
CA GLY A 86 -6.95 -12.46 -1.30
C GLY A 86 -8.47 -12.51 -1.14
N ARG A 87 -9.01 -13.47 -0.39
CA ARG A 87 -10.47 -13.59 -0.19
C ARG A 87 -11.02 -12.49 0.72
N ARG A 88 -10.18 -12.00 1.64
CA ARG A 88 -10.54 -10.91 2.57
C ARG A 88 -10.29 -9.53 1.98
N CYS A 89 -9.44 -9.41 0.97
CA CYS A 89 -9.02 -8.12 0.43
C CYS A 89 -10.18 -7.38 -0.26
N ILE A 90 -10.31 -6.09 0.04
CA ILE A 90 -11.30 -5.17 -0.55
C ILE A 90 -10.71 -4.24 -1.62
N GLY A 91 -9.44 -4.37 -1.97
CA GLY A 91 -8.82 -3.53 -3.02
C GLY A 91 -8.66 -2.05 -2.67
N CYS A 92 -8.57 -1.67 -1.38
CA CYS A 92 -8.46 -0.27 -0.94
C CYS A 92 -7.08 0.40 -1.17
N LYS A 93 -6.09 -0.35 -1.68
CA LYS A 93 -4.71 0.09 -1.96
C LYS A 93 -3.90 0.67 -0.78
N ALA A 94 -4.45 0.75 0.43
CA ALA A 94 -3.79 1.35 1.59
C ALA A 94 -2.44 0.67 1.92
N CYS A 95 -2.38 -0.66 1.84
CA CYS A 95 -1.16 -1.43 2.08
C CYS A 95 -0.07 -1.18 1.01
N ALA A 96 -0.47 -0.91 -0.24
CA ALA A 96 0.47 -0.55 -1.31
C ALA A 96 1.09 0.84 -1.06
N GLN A 97 0.33 1.77 -0.46
CA GLN A 97 0.88 3.07 -0.04
C GLN A 97 1.81 2.95 1.15
N ALA A 98 1.39 2.24 2.19
CA ALA A 98 2.16 2.07 3.41
C ALA A 98 3.51 1.35 3.20
N CYS A 99 3.61 0.48 2.19
CA CYS A 99 4.86 -0.23 1.91
C CYS A 99 5.98 0.73 1.46
N PRO A 100 7.08 0.87 2.24
CA PRO A 100 8.19 1.71 1.86
C PRO A 100 9.06 1.08 0.75
N TYR A 101 8.86 -0.19 0.45
CA TYR A 101 9.67 -0.95 -0.51
C TYR A 101 9.03 -1.09 -1.89
N GLY A 102 7.77 -0.67 -2.05
CA GLY A 102 7.02 -0.87 -3.29
C GLY A 102 6.76 -2.34 -3.62
N ALA A 103 6.76 -3.22 -2.61
CA ALA A 103 6.63 -4.67 -2.81
C ALA A 103 5.18 -5.15 -2.98
N LEU A 104 4.20 -4.29 -2.71
CA LEU A 104 2.77 -4.56 -2.88
C LEU A 104 2.27 -3.86 -4.14
N TYR A 105 1.48 -4.58 -4.94
CA TYR A 105 0.76 -4.07 -6.10
C TYR A 105 -0.72 -4.47 -6.01
N ILE A 106 -1.55 -3.92 -6.91
CA ILE A 106 -2.89 -4.45 -7.17
C ILE A 106 -2.78 -5.39 -8.36
N ASP A 107 -3.23 -6.61 -8.15
CA ASP A 107 -3.24 -7.66 -9.14
C ASP A 107 -4.32 -7.35 -10.21
N PRO A 108 -3.94 -7.32 -11.50
CA PRO A 108 -4.84 -6.87 -12.56
C PRO A 108 -5.98 -7.85 -12.85
N GLU A 109 -5.88 -9.10 -12.42
CA GLU A 109 -6.88 -10.14 -12.69
C GLU A 109 -7.85 -10.29 -11.52
N SER A 110 -7.33 -10.37 -10.30
CA SER A 110 -8.14 -10.56 -9.09
C SER A 110 -8.66 -9.25 -8.48
N HIS A 111 -8.09 -8.10 -8.86
CA HIS A 111 -8.38 -6.78 -8.27
C HIS A 111 -8.11 -6.74 -6.75
N THR A 112 -7.21 -7.58 -6.27
CA THR A 112 -6.77 -7.63 -4.87
C THR A 112 -5.31 -7.20 -4.75
N SER A 113 -4.87 -6.79 -3.56
CA SER A 113 -3.45 -6.52 -3.37
C SER A 113 -2.65 -7.81 -3.45
N ALA A 114 -1.44 -7.80 -4.01
CA ALA A 114 -0.58 -8.97 -4.06
C ALA A 114 0.88 -8.60 -3.81
N LYS A 115 1.66 -9.58 -3.33
CA LYS A 115 3.09 -9.47 -3.03
C LYS A 115 3.73 -10.85 -2.88
N CYS A 116 5.04 -10.88 -2.67
CA CYS A 116 5.73 -12.09 -2.19
C CYS A 116 5.12 -12.57 -0.87
N ASN A 117 4.81 -13.87 -0.80
CA ASN A 117 4.28 -14.60 0.35
C ASN A 117 5.29 -15.64 0.88
N TYR A 118 6.58 -15.45 0.60
CA TYR A 118 7.66 -16.39 0.95
C TYR A 118 7.47 -17.82 0.39
N CYS A 119 6.58 -18.02 -0.60
CA CYS A 119 6.10 -19.35 -1.00
C CYS A 119 5.59 -20.16 0.21
N ALA A 120 4.76 -19.56 1.06
CA ALA A 120 4.18 -20.18 2.26
C ALA A 120 3.63 -21.60 1.99
N HIS A 121 2.96 -21.80 0.85
CA HIS A 121 2.43 -23.09 0.42
C HIS A 121 3.51 -24.18 0.22
N ARG A 122 4.73 -23.79 -0.18
CA ARG A 122 5.88 -24.71 -0.26
C ARG A 122 6.48 -24.96 1.12
N LYS A 123 6.56 -23.93 1.95
CA LYS A 123 7.11 -24.02 3.30
C LYS A 123 6.30 -24.97 4.19
N GLU A 124 4.99 -24.98 4.04
CA GLU A 124 4.07 -25.88 4.74
C GLU A 124 4.32 -27.37 4.45
N VAL A 125 4.90 -27.69 3.29
CA VAL A 125 5.29 -29.07 2.91
C VAL A 125 6.81 -29.29 2.97
N GLY A 126 7.54 -28.43 3.68
CA GLY A 126 8.99 -28.59 3.91
C GLY A 126 9.89 -28.20 2.73
N LEU A 127 9.34 -27.63 1.66
CA LEU A 127 10.10 -27.23 0.47
C LEU A 127 10.65 -25.80 0.58
N LYS A 128 11.79 -25.52 -0.07
CA LYS A 128 12.34 -24.16 -0.21
C LYS A 128 11.51 -23.31 -1.18
N PRO A 129 11.52 -21.97 -1.06
CA PRO A 129 10.87 -21.07 -2.04
C PRO A 129 11.37 -21.29 -3.47
N ALA A 130 10.49 -21.16 -4.47
CA ALA A 130 10.84 -21.43 -5.87
C ALA A 130 12.03 -20.58 -6.38
N CYS A 131 12.07 -19.31 -5.98
CA CYS A 131 13.17 -18.39 -6.32
C CYS A 131 14.54 -18.79 -5.76
N VAL A 132 14.57 -19.56 -4.66
CA VAL A 132 15.79 -20.09 -4.03
C VAL A 132 16.25 -21.32 -4.79
N VAL A 133 15.33 -22.26 -5.05
CA VAL A 133 15.62 -23.51 -5.76
C VAL A 133 16.15 -23.26 -7.18
N THR A 134 15.58 -22.28 -7.90
CA THR A 134 15.98 -22.01 -9.29
C THR A 134 17.30 -21.26 -9.44
N CYS A 135 17.88 -20.71 -8.37
CA CYS A 135 19.00 -19.77 -8.48
C CYS A 135 20.29 -20.50 -8.83
N PRO A 136 20.85 -20.36 -10.06
CA PRO A 136 22.00 -21.16 -10.49
C PRO A 136 23.28 -20.83 -9.72
N GLN A 137 23.39 -19.59 -9.24
CA GLN A 137 24.55 -19.10 -8.48
C GLN A 137 24.36 -19.19 -6.96
N GLN A 138 23.22 -19.72 -6.50
CA GLN A 138 22.88 -19.79 -5.07
C GLN A 138 23.01 -18.41 -4.38
N ALA A 139 22.67 -17.34 -5.09
CA ALA A 139 22.74 -15.97 -4.60
C ALA A 139 21.56 -15.59 -3.68
N ILE A 140 20.52 -16.43 -3.62
CA ILE A 140 19.33 -16.21 -2.81
C ILE A 140 19.27 -17.32 -1.78
N VAL A 141 19.47 -16.96 -0.51
CA VAL A 141 19.44 -17.90 0.62
C VAL A 141 18.20 -17.61 1.46
N SER A 142 17.49 -18.65 1.86
CA SER A 142 16.30 -18.59 2.71
C SER A 142 16.43 -19.55 3.86
N GLY A 143 16.01 -19.17 5.06
CA GLY A 143 16.04 -20.03 6.23
C GLY A 143 15.44 -19.36 7.44
N ASP A 144 15.53 -20.05 8.56
CA ASP A 144 15.14 -19.55 9.88
C ASP A 144 16.28 -18.71 10.47
N LEU A 145 16.03 -17.43 10.74
CA LEU A 145 16.96 -16.50 11.35
C LEU A 145 17.24 -16.83 12.82
N ASP A 146 16.31 -17.51 13.50
CA ASP A 146 16.46 -17.86 14.92
C ASP A 146 17.32 -19.12 15.12
N ASP A 147 17.49 -19.94 14.07
CA ASP A 147 18.30 -21.16 14.11
C ASP A 147 19.77 -20.86 13.79
N PRO A 148 20.72 -20.94 14.75
CA PRO A 148 22.13 -20.66 14.50
C PRO A 148 22.80 -21.64 13.53
N GLN A 149 22.20 -22.81 13.31
CA GLN A 149 22.71 -23.78 12.35
C GLN A 149 22.28 -23.49 10.92
N SER A 150 21.28 -22.63 10.72
CA SER A 150 20.79 -22.27 9.42
C SER A 150 21.86 -21.50 8.62
N GLU A 151 21.87 -21.70 7.30
CA GLU A 151 22.80 -21.00 6.40
C GLU A 151 22.58 -19.47 6.46
N ILE A 152 21.32 -19.04 6.60
CA ILE A 152 20.99 -17.61 6.67
C ILE A 152 21.54 -16.97 7.93
N SER A 153 21.39 -17.60 9.10
CA SER A 153 21.87 -17.04 10.38
C SER A 153 23.39 -16.98 10.42
N LYS A 154 24.07 -18.00 9.87
CA LYS A 154 25.52 -18.00 9.68
C LYS A 154 25.96 -16.82 8.82
N LEU A 155 25.34 -16.64 7.65
CA LEU A 155 25.68 -15.54 6.74
C LEU A 155 25.45 -14.16 7.38
N VAL A 156 24.32 -13.95 8.07
CA VAL A 156 24.02 -12.68 8.75
C VAL A 156 25.01 -12.41 9.88
N ALA A 157 25.48 -13.44 10.59
CA ALA A 157 26.44 -13.29 11.68
C ALA A 157 27.90 -13.06 11.19
N THR A 158 28.30 -13.68 10.07
CA THR A 158 29.70 -13.65 9.61
C THR A 158 29.99 -12.57 8.56
N GLU A 159 28.98 -12.13 7.80
CA GLU A 159 29.17 -11.20 6.69
C GLU A 159 28.64 -9.81 7.02
N GLN A 160 29.23 -8.78 6.43
CA GLN A 160 28.67 -7.43 6.51
C GLN A 160 27.40 -7.35 5.65
N THR A 161 26.25 -7.27 6.30
CA THR A 161 24.95 -7.18 5.65
C THR A 161 24.36 -5.77 5.74
N SER A 162 23.55 -5.41 4.75
CA SER A 162 22.73 -4.20 4.75
C SER A 162 21.26 -4.54 4.54
N VAL A 163 20.37 -3.63 4.95
CA VAL A 163 18.92 -3.71 4.72
C VAL A 163 18.44 -2.50 3.94
N ARG A 164 17.25 -2.60 3.34
CA ARG A 164 16.65 -1.47 2.63
C ARG A 164 15.93 -0.54 3.60
N ARG A 165 16.14 0.77 3.41
CA ARG A 165 15.44 1.86 4.10
C ARG A 165 15.33 1.65 5.63
N PRO A 166 16.46 1.48 6.34
CA PRO A 166 16.46 1.30 7.79
C PRO A 166 15.79 2.47 8.53
N GLU A 167 15.83 3.68 7.97
CA GLU A 167 15.19 4.89 8.51
C GLU A 167 13.66 4.80 8.60
N LYS A 168 13.04 3.78 7.99
CA LYS A 168 11.59 3.52 8.07
C LYS A 168 11.19 2.66 9.26
N GLY A 169 12.13 2.15 10.05
CA GLY A 169 11.84 1.45 11.31
C GLY A 169 11.06 0.14 11.14
N THR A 170 11.00 -0.47 9.95
CA THR A 170 10.19 -1.68 9.76
C THR A 170 10.87 -2.98 10.19
N SER A 171 12.18 -2.92 10.52
CA SER A 171 13.00 -4.08 10.87
C SER A 171 12.93 -5.23 9.83
N PRO A 172 13.55 -5.05 8.64
CA PRO A 172 13.45 -5.99 7.52
C PRO A 172 14.10 -7.36 7.78
N ASN A 173 13.40 -8.46 7.46
CA ASN A 173 13.97 -9.82 7.43
C ASN A 173 14.56 -10.16 6.04
N MET A 174 15.10 -9.15 5.35
CA MET A 174 15.75 -9.29 4.05
C MET A 174 17.07 -8.53 4.03
N PHE A 175 18.15 -9.30 4.03
CA PHE A 175 19.53 -8.84 4.15
C PHE A 175 20.27 -8.95 2.82
N TYR A 176 21.24 -8.06 2.61
CA TYR A 176 22.05 -8.01 1.39
C TYR A 176 23.53 -8.05 1.75
N ILE A 177 24.28 -9.02 1.21
CA ILE A 177 25.74 -9.06 1.28
C ILE A 177 26.30 -8.33 0.06
N LYS A 178 27.16 -7.34 0.28
CA LYS A 178 27.62 -6.41 -0.77
C LYS A 178 26.46 -5.86 -1.62
N GLY A 179 25.34 -5.53 -0.97
CA GLY A 179 24.22 -4.88 -1.64
C GLY A 179 24.64 -3.52 -2.16
N ASP A 180 24.49 -3.28 -3.46
CA ASP A 180 24.88 -2.02 -4.06
C ASP A 180 23.98 -0.89 -3.56
N GLY A 181 24.58 0.13 -2.91
CA GLY A 181 23.84 1.23 -2.29
C GLY A 181 22.86 1.93 -3.25
N ALA A 182 23.25 2.10 -4.51
CA ALA A 182 22.40 2.74 -5.52
C ALA A 182 21.29 1.81 -6.05
N ALA A 183 21.50 0.49 -5.99
CA ALA A 183 20.42 -0.44 -6.24
C ALA A 183 19.40 -0.47 -5.09
N LEU A 184 19.86 -0.37 -3.84
CA LEU A 184 18.99 -0.40 -2.66
C LEU A 184 18.25 0.92 -2.42
N ASP A 185 18.89 2.05 -2.71
CA ASP A 185 18.36 3.41 -2.59
C ASP A 185 17.91 3.97 -3.96
N PRO A 186 16.60 4.11 -4.21
CA PRO A 186 16.11 4.66 -5.46
C PRO A 186 16.41 6.16 -5.65
N LEU A 187 16.78 6.92 -4.61
CA LEU A 187 17.14 8.35 -4.75
C LEU A 187 18.54 8.56 -5.34
N GLN A 188 19.39 7.54 -5.32
CA GLN A 188 20.75 7.60 -5.86
C GLN A 188 20.84 7.30 -7.36
N THR A 189 19.72 6.97 -8.00
CA THR A 189 19.68 6.59 -9.41
C THR A 189 18.68 7.45 -10.18
N GLN A 190 19.06 7.90 -11.37
CA GLN A 190 18.12 8.53 -12.30
C GLN A 190 17.36 7.46 -13.10
N ASP A 191 16.12 7.79 -13.48
CA ASP A 191 15.37 7.03 -14.47
C ASP A 191 16.06 7.24 -15.83
N GLY A 192 16.71 6.19 -16.34
CA GLY A 192 17.31 6.23 -17.67
C GLY A 192 16.24 6.25 -18.76
N ARG A 193 16.64 6.66 -19.98
CA ARG A 193 15.78 6.54 -21.16
C ARG A 193 15.22 5.11 -21.29
N PRO A 194 13.90 4.95 -21.50
CA PRO A 194 13.34 3.66 -21.84
C PRO A 194 14.03 3.10 -23.09
N TYR A 195 14.26 1.80 -23.09
CA TYR A 195 14.64 0.99 -24.24
C TYR A 195 13.79 -0.27 -24.25
N LEU A 196 13.81 -0.99 -25.38
CA LEU A 196 12.92 -2.12 -25.68
C LEU A 196 12.66 -3.10 -24.51
N TRP A 197 13.67 -3.41 -23.70
CA TRP A 197 13.54 -4.37 -22.59
C TRP A 197 13.19 -3.77 -21.22
N SER A 198 13.16 -2.44 -21.12
CA SER A 198 12.71 -1.69 -19.94
C SER A 198 11.30 -1.09 -20.11
N GLU A 199 10.79 -1.08 -21.35
CA GLU A 199 9.43 -0.66 -21.63
C GLU A 199 8.44 -1.71 -21.13
N GLN A 200 7.39 -1.23 -20.48
CA GLN A 200 6.23 -2.06 -20.19
C GLN A 200 5.19 -1.86 -21.31
N SER A 201 4.22 -2.77 -21.39
CA SER A 201 3.08 -2.63 -22.31
C SER A 201 1.80 -2.17 -21.62
N ARG A 202 1.75 -2.22 -20.28
CA ARG A 202 0.61 -1.81 -19.43
C ARG A 202 1.10 -1.09 -18.16
N GLY A 203 0.25 -0.22 -17.58
CA GLY A 203 0.55 0.47 -16.32
C GLY A 203 0.54 -0.45 -15.08
N VAL A 204 0.76 0.14 -13.89
CA VAL A 204 0.68 -0.56 -12.59
C VAL A 204 -0.29 0.15 -11.65
N GLY A 205 -0.82 -0.57 -10.65
CA GLY A 205 -1.74 0.00 -9.66
C GLY A 205 -3.07 0.42 -10.28
N HIS A 206 -3.47 1.68 -10.09
CA HIS A 206 -4.71 2.24 -10.68
C HIS A 206 -4.76 2.16 -12.22
N PHE A 207 -3.59 2.03 -12.88
CA PHE A 207 -3.47 1.93 -14.34
C PHE A 207 -3.20 0.50 -14.83
N ALA A 208 -3.38 -0.54 -13.99
CA ALA A 208 -3.00 -1.92 -14.32
C ALA A 208 -3.73 -2.54 -15.53
N GLY A 209 -4.77 -1.89 -16.06
CA GLY A 209 -5.46 -2.26 -17.30
C GLY A 209 -5.44 -1.20 -18.41
N LYS A 210 -4.77 -0.06 -18.21
CA LYS A 210 -4.72 1.05 -19.19
C LYS A 210 -3.47 0.95 -20.06
N SER A 211 -3.62 1.34 -21.34
CA SER A 211 -2.53 1.33 -22.31
C SER A 211 -1.41 2.29 -21.90
N HIS A 212 -0.20 2.03 -22.39
CA HIS A 212 1.02 2.77 -22.05
C HIS A 212 0.94 4.29 -22.24
N SER A 213 0.07 4.79 -23.14
CA SER A 213 -0.02 6.22 -23.48
C SER A 213 -0.59 7.11 -22.36
N GLU A 214 -1.19 6.55 -21.31
CA GLU A 214 -1.87 7.33 -20.26
C GLU A 214 -1.06 7.48 -18.96
N SER A 215 0.17 6.95 -18.88
CA SER A 215 1.02 7.05 -17.68
C SER A 215 1.75 8.40 -17.61
N PRO A 216 1.46 9.28 -16.62
CA PRO A 216 2.05 10.63 -16.56
C PRO A 216 3.58 10.68 -16.39
N ARG A 217 4.20 9.58 -15.94
CA ARG A 217 5.65 9.53 -15.69
C ARG A 217 6.50 9.37 -16.96
N GLN A 218 5.97 8.79 -18.04
CA GLN A 218 6.75 8.65 -19.29
C GLN A 218 6.91 9.96 -20.06
N HIS A 219 5.91 10.86 -20.04
CA HIS A 219 6.07 12.19 -20.64
C HIS A 219 7.23 12.98 -20.01
N ARG A 220 7.53 12.74 -18.73
CA ARG A 220 8.66 13.37 -18.03
C ARG A 220 10.00 12.69 -18.34
N ALA A 221 10.02 11.36 -18.47
CA ALA A 221 11.25 10.60 -18.74
C ALA A 221 11.78 10.76 -20.18
N ALA A 222 10.89 10.99 -21.16
CA ALA A 222 11.28 11.22 -22.55
C ALA A 222 12.12 12.49 -22.77
N HIS A 223 12.07 13.45 -21.83
CA HIS A 223 12.80 14.72 -21.88
C HIS A 223 14.02 14.78 -20.94
N LEU A 224 14.35 13.71 -20.22
CA LEU A 224 15.55 13.69 -19.37
C LEU A 224 16.80 13.50 -20.23
N GLN A 225 17.73 14.45 -20.12
CA GLN A 225 19.09 14.30 -20.62
C GLN A 225 19.84 13.34 -19.67
N ASP A 226 20.54 12.36 -20.23
CA ASP A 226 21.38 11.45 -19.44
C ASP A 226 22.50 12.27 -18.78
N ASP A 227 22.44 12.47 -17.45
CA ASP A 227 23.52 13.08 -16.69
C ASP A 227 24.67 12.06 -16.54
N PRO A 228 25.84 12.27 -17.15
CA PRO A 228 26.96 11.32 -17.09
C PRO A 228 27.59 11.18 -15.70
N SER A 229 27.20 12.05 -14.75
CA SER A 229 27.67 12.01 -13.35
C SER A 229 26.76 11.17 -12.44
N MET A 230 25.55 10.85 -12.89
CA MET A 230 24.55 10.16 -12.09
C MET A 230 24.41 8.69 -12.47
N LEU A 231 24.10 7.85 -11.47
CA LEU A 231 24.03 6.41 -11.65
C LEU A 231 22.79 6.04 -12.48
N ARG A 232 23.01 5.26 -13.54
CA ARG A 232 21.94 4.91 -14.47
C ARG A 232 21.23 3.64 -14.00
N LYS A 233 19.94 3.76 -13.69
CA LYS A 233 19.07 2.60 -13.51
C LYS A 233 18.63 2.09 -14.87
N VAL A 234 19.08 0.91 -15.26
CA VAL A 234 18.78 0.36 -16.59
C VAL A 234 17.52 -0.51 -16.53
N TYR A 235 17.11 -1.01 -15.35
CA TYR A 235 15.79 -1.62 -15.14
C TYR A 235 15.44 -1.67 -13.68
N ASP A 236 14.15 -1.53 -13.47
CA ASP A 236 13.47 -1.71 -12.21
C ASP A 236 12.02 -2.04 -12.52
N ILE A 237 11.25 -2.44 -11.51
CA ILE A 237 9.81 -2.36 -11.67
C ILE A 237 9.41 -0.88 -11.76
N PRO A 238 8.33 -0.56 -12.51
CA PRO A 238 7.80 0.77 -12.50
C PRO A 238 7.45 1.17 -11.08
N SER A 239 7.74 2.42 -10.79
CA SER A 239 7.23 3.07 -9.61
C SER A 239 5.70 2.92 -9.53
N LYS A 240 5.18 2.60 -8.34
CA LYS A 240 3.74 2.40 -8.05
C LYS A 240 2.82 3.58 -8.41
N GLY A 241 3.35 4.71 -8.89
CA GLY A 241 2.57 5.90 -9.22
C GLY A 241 1.86 6.50 -8.00
N VAL A 242 0.85 7.31 -8.29
CA VAL A 242 -0.21 7.62 -7.32
C VAL A 242 -1.18 6.43 -7.38
N VAL A 243 -1.38 5.72 -6.26
CA VAL A 243 -2.25 4.52 -6.28
C VAL A 243 -3.74 4.87 -6.22
N TRP A 244 -4.04 6.10 -5.80
CA TRP A 244 -5.38 6.62 -5.60
C TRP A 244 -5.71 7.65 -6.67
N GLY A 245 -6.94 7.64 -7.15
CA GLY A 245 -7.40 8.56 -8.20
C GLY A 245 -8.00 9.84 -7.63
N TRP A 246 -8.89 10.45 -8.42
CA TRP A 246 -9.63 11.67 -8.08
C TRP A 246 -10.71 11.41 -7.02
N GLU A 247 -11.06 10.15 -6.78
CA GLU A 247 -12.02 9.72 -5.77
C GLU A 247 -11.60 10.19 -4.38
N VAL A 248 -10.30 10.14 -4.07
CA VAL A 248 -9.74 10.59 -2.79
C VAL A 248 -9.97 12.06 -2.52
N PRO A 249 -9.51 13.00 -3.37
CA PRO A 249 -9.83 14.41 -3.15
C PRO A 249 -11.35 14.67 -3.16
N ALA A 250 -12.15 13.94 -3.96
CA ALA A 250 -13.60 14.11 -3.98
C ALA A 250 -14.27 13.71 -2.65
N TYR A 251 -13.88 12.58 -2.04
CA TYR A 251 -14.44 12.20 -0.75
C TYR A 251 -13.89 13.05 0.40
N VAL A 252 -12.64 13.55 0.33
CA VAL A 252 -12.11 14.49 1.32
C VAL A 252 -12.86 15.83 1.28
N TRP A 253 -13.13 16.34 0.08
CA TRP A 253 -13.88 17.57 -0.11
C TRP A 253 -15.34 17.44 0.34
N SER A 254 -16.04 16.38 -0.07
CA SER A 254 -17.42 16.14 0.34
C SER A 254 -17.56 15.89 1.84
N LYS A 255 -16.61 15.15 2.46
CA LYS A 255 -16.52 14.96 3.90
C LYS A 255 -16.42 16.31 4.62
N GLY A 256 -15.53 17.17 4.14
CA GLY A 256 -15.30 18.51 4.70
C GLY A 256 -16.52 19.43 4.62
N ILE A 257 -17.25 19.42 3.50
CA ILE A 257 -18.51 20.19 3.39
C ILE A 257 -19.55 19.67 4.38
N SER A 258 -19.72 18.35 4.43
CA SER A 258 -20.71 17.73 5.31
C SER A 258 -20.47 18.06 6.78
N SER A 259 -19.25 17.84 7.27
CA SER A 259 -18.91 18.09 8.68
C SER A 259 -18.83 19.59 8.98
N GLY A 260 -18.26 20.40 8.08
CA GLY A 260 -18.09 21.84 8.28
C GLY A 260 -19.42 22.58 8.38
N LEU A 261 -20.40 22.23 7.53
CA LEU A 261 -21.72 22.85 7.57
C LEU A 261 -22.46 22.53 8.87
N PHE A 262 -22.37 21.28 9.35
CA PHE A 262 -22.97 20.89 10.62
C PHE A 262 -22.29 21.54 11.83
N MET A 263 -20.96 21.65 11.81
CA MET A 263 -20.20 22.36 12.85
C MET A 263 -20.57 23.85 12.89
N LEU A 264 -20.73 24.49 11.73
CA LEU A 264 -21.19 25.88 11.64
C LEU A 264 -22.62 26.02 12.20
N PHE A 265 -23.51 25.10 11.83
CA PHE A 265 -24.87 25.06 12.37
C PHE A 265 -24.88 24.93 13.90
N PHE A 266 -24.10 24.00 14.45
CA PHE A 266 -23.94 23.86 15.90
C PHE A 266 -23.39 25.13 16.55
N MET A 267 -22.39 25.78 15.95
CA MET A 267 -21.82 27.03 16.46
C MET A 267 -22.89 28.14 16.50
N LEU A 268 -23.69 28.30 15.44
CA LEU A 268 -24.72 29.33 15.37
C LEU A 268 -25.84 29.09 16.39
N THR A 269 -26.34 27.86 16.51
CA THR A 269 -27.49 27.55 17.36
C THR A 269 -27.14 27.35 18.84
N VAL A 270 -26.01 26.72 19.15
CA VAL A 270 -25.64 26.35 20.53
C VAL A 270 -24.69 27.37 21.15
N VAL A 271 -23.65 27.81 20.42
CA VAL A 271 -22.63 28.71 20.98
C VAL A 271 -23.10 30.16 20.93
N LEU A 272 -23.61 30.60 19.78
CA LEU A 272 -24.08 31.98 19.59
C LEU A 272 -25.56 32.16 19.97
N SER A 273 -26.26 31.08 20.33
CA SER A 273 -27.67 31.09 20.76
C SER A 273 -28.61 31.78 19.75
N LEU A 274 -28.28 31.70 18.45
CA LEU A 274 -29.11 32.27 17.38
C LEU A 274 -30.27 31.32 17.05
N GLN A 275 -31.49 31.86 17.03
CA GLN A 275 -32.67 31.13 16.59
C GLN A 275 -32.73 31.12 15.07
N LEU A 276 -32.39 29.97 14.47
CA LEU A 276 -32.44 29.80 13.02
C LEU A 276 -33.83 29.32 12.59
N PRO A 277 -34.41 29.85 11.49
CA PRO A 277 -35.67 29.36 10.94
C PRO A 277 -35.59 27.86 10.62
N ASP A 278 -36.68 27.12 10.84
CA ASP A 278 -36.73 25.68 10.64
C ASP A 278 -36.31 25.25 9.22
N GLU A 279 -36.67 26.04 8.20
CA GLU A 279 -36.24 25.84 6.82
C GLU A 279 -34.72 25.78 6.68
N MET A 280 -34.00 26.66 7.38
CA MET A 280 -32.54 26.72 7.32
C MET A 280 -31.90 25.55 8.07
N GLN A 281 -32.53 25.09 9.16
CA GLN A 281 -32.06 23.91 9.90
C GLN A 281 -32.20 22.64 9.06
N TRP A 282 -33.38 22.44 8.44
CA TRP A 282 -33.63 21.32 7.53
C TRP A 282 -32.73 21.35 6.29
N SER A 283 -32.49 22.54 5.73
CA SER A 283 -31.56 22.71 4.60
C SER A 283 -30.13 22.33 4.98
N THR A 284 -29.66 22.81 6.13
CA THR A 284 -28.31 22.48 6.63
C THR A 284 -28.16 20.98 6.84
N TRP A 285 -29.10 20.37 7.56
CA TRP A 285 -29.10 18.93 7.79
C TRP A 285 -29.14 18.13 6.48
N GLY A 286 -30.02 18.52 5.54
CA GLY A 286 -30.20 17.85 4.27
C GLY A 286 -28.94 17.92 3.40
N ILE A 287 -28.28 19.08 3.34
CA ILE A 287 -27.01 19.25 2.63
C ILE A 287 -25.91 18.42 3.31
N SER A 288 -25.79 18.48 4.64
CA SER A 288 -24.82 17.67 5.38
C SER A 288 -25.00 16.17 5.11
N LEU A 289 -26.23 15.66 5.15
CA LEU A 289 -26.52 14.25 4.89
C LEU A 289 -26.24 13.87 3.42
N ALA A 290 -26.61 14.73 2.47
CA ALA A 290 -26.35 14.51 1.06
C ALA A 290 -24.84 14.40 0.77
N PHE A 291 -24.03 15.33 1.29
CA PHE A 291 -22.59 15.30 1.12
C PHE A 291 -21.94 14.12 1.86
N LEU A 292 -22.47 13.71 3.02
CA LEU A 292 -22.03 12.50 3.71
C LEU A 292 -22.31 11.24 2.89
N GLY A 293 -23.48 11.19 2.25
CA GLY A 293 -23.85 10.13 1.31
C GLY A 293 -22.91 10.08 0.09
N LEU A 294 -22.56 11.25 -0.47
CA LEU A 294 -21.56 11.36 -1.54
C LEU A 294 -20.20 10.85 -1.09
N THR A 295 -19.75 11.20 0.12
CA THR A 295 -18.51 10.67 0.71
C THR A 295 -18.53 9.15 0.78
N GLY A 296 -19.61 8.55 1.29
CA GLY A 296 -19.78 7.10 1.34
C GLY A 296 -19.74 6.45 -0.05
N GLY A 297 -20.44 7.04 -1.02
CA GLY A 297 -20.45 6.57 -2.41
C GLY A 297 -19.08 6.61 -3.07
N PHE A 298 -18.33 7.70 -2.89
CA PHE A 298 -16.97 7.83 -3.41
C PHE A 298 -15.98 6.88 -2.73
N LEU A 299 -16.12 6.66 -1.42
CA LEU A 299 -15.32 5.66 -0.69
C LEU A 299 -15.53 4.24 -1.23
N ILE A 300 -16.78 3.85 -1.48
CA ILE A 300 -17.09 2.53 -2.05
C ILE A 300 -16.57 2.44 -3.50
N LYS A 301 -16.68 3.52 -4.28
CA LYS A 301 -16.20 3.59 -5.66
C LYS A 301 -14.68 3.49 -5.79
N ASP A 302 -13.91 3.98 -4.82
CA ASP A 302 -12.44 3.89 -4.84
C ASP A 302 -11.92 2.45 -4.65
N LEU A 303 -12.74 1.55 -4.09
CA LEU A 303 -12.39 0.16 -3.88
C LEU A 303 -12.37 -0.61 -5.21
N ASP A 304 -11.31 -1.39 -5.44
CA ASP A 304 -11.28 -2.29 -6.61
C ASP A 304 -12.17 -3.55 -6.39
N ARG A 305 -12.65 -3.79 -5.16
CA ARG A 305 -13.63 -4.84 -4.79
C ARG A 305 -14.80 -4.25 -3.98
N PRO A 306 -15.68 -3.44 -4.61
CA PRO A 306 -16.79 -2.81 -3.92
C PRO A 306 -17.81 -3.84 -3.40
N ASP A 307 -17.89 -5.02 -4.01
CA ASP A 307 -18.72 -6.15 -3.58
C ASP A 307 -18.43 -6.60 -2.13
N ARG A 308 -17.24 -6.28 -1.62
CA ARG A 308 -16.77 -6.69 -0.28
C ARG A 308 -16.78 -5.56 0.73
N PHE A 309 -17.31 -4.36 0.41
CA PHE A 309 -17.21 -3.20 1.30
C PHE A 309 -17.75 -3.47 2.72
N GLN A 310 -18.79 -4.30 2.83
CA GLN A 310 -19.42 -4.66 4.10
C GLN A 310 -18.45 -5.32 5.08
N SER A 311 -17.40 -5.98 4.58
CA SER A 311 -16.40 -6.62 5.45
C SER A 311 -15.65 -5.62 6.33
N VAL A 312 -15.59 -4.34 5.93
CA VAL A 312 -15.00 -3.26 6.75
C VAL A 312 -15.75 -3.11 8.08
N MET A 313 -17.07 -3.26 8.07
CA MET A 313 -17.92 -3.15 9.25
C MET A 313 -18.14 -4.50 9.95
N LEU A 314 -18.18 -5.60 9.20
CA LEU A 314 -18.44 -6.93 9.76
C LEU A 314 -17.20 -7.60 10.35
N ARG A 315 -16.00 -7.26 9.87
CA ARG A 315 -14.71 -7.83 10.33
C ARG A 315 -13.63 -6.75 10.40
N PRO A 316 -13.81 -5.75 11.28
CA PRO A 316 -12.93 -4.59 11.35
C PRO A 316 -11.57 -4.91 11.98
N GLN A 317 -10.51 -4.37 11.38
CA GLN A 317 -9.20 -4.24 12.03
C GLN A 317 -9.06 -2.85 12.66
N PHE A 318 -9.36 -2.69 13.95
CA PHE A 318 -9.40 -1.38 14.63
C PHE A 318 -8.04 -0.64 14.73
N ARG A 319 -6.93 -1.30 14.39
CA ARG A 319 -5.63 -0.62 14.23
C ARG A 319 -5.56 0.21 12.96
N SER A 320 -6.35 -0.13 11.94
CA SER A 320 -6.40 0.61 10.68
C SER A 320 -7.16 1.93 10.86
N TRP A 321 -6.53 3.03 10.47
CA TRP A 321 -7.16 4.35 10.45
C TRP A 321 -8.38 4.40 9.51
N LEU A 322 -8.40 3.59 8.45
CA LEU A 322 -9.50 3.54 7.48
C LEU A 322 -10.77 2.95 8.12
N VAL A 323 -10.61 1.93 8.98
CA VAL A 323 -11.71 1.38 9.78
C VAL A 323 -12.21 2.44 10.75
N ARG A 324 -11.32 3.06 11.52
CA ARG A 324 -11.71 4.13 12.47
C ARG A 324 -12.46 5.25 11.77
N GLY A 325 -11.97 5.72 10.63
CA GLY A 325 -12.64 6.73 9.81
C GLY A 325 -14.02 6.28 9.33
N GLY A 326 -14.16 5.03 8.88
CA GLY A 326 -15.45 4.47 8.49
C GLY A 326 -16.48 4.46 9.63
N TYR A 327 -16.09 4.05 10.84
CA TYR A 327 -16.97 4.08 12.01
C TYR A 327 -17.30 5.50 12.47
N ILE A 328 -16.36 6.44 12.37
CA ILE A 328 -16.58 7.86 12.68
C ILE A 328 -17.61 8.46 11.72
N ILE A 329 -17.47 8.24 10.41
CA ILE A 329 -18.41 8.69 9.38
C ILE A 329 -19.79 8.04 9.58
N GLY A 330 -19.82 6.74 9.88
CA GLY A 330 -21.07 6.02 10.18
C GLY A 330 -21.78 6.56 11.43
N GLY A 331 -21.01 6.83 12.50
CA GLY A 331 -21.52 7.46 13.72
C GLY A 331 -22.07 8.86 13.47
N TYR A 332 -21.36 9.68 12.68
CA TYR A 332 -21.84 11.00 12.26
C TYR A 332 -23.18 10.90 11.52
N GLY A 333 -23.30 9.99 10.56
CA GLY A 333 -24.56 9.75 9.84
C GLY A 333 -25.71 9.30 10.76
N ALA A 334 -25.42 8.47 11.77
CA ALA A 334 -26.40 8.06 12.76
C ALA A 334 -26.91 9.22 13.62
N PHE A 335 -26.03 10.15 14.01
CA PHE A 335 -26.43 11.35 14.76
C PHE A 335 -27.20 12.36 13.90
N LEU A 336 -26.86 12.51 12.62
CA LEU A 336 -27.69 13.28 11.68
C LEU A 336 -29.10 12.67 11.60
N ALA A 337 -29.22 11.35 11.45
CA ALA A 337 -30.51 10.68 11.41
C ALA A 337 -31.29 10.86 12.74
N LEU A 338 -30.61 10.74 13.88
CA LEU A 338 -31.21 10.94 15.20
C LEU A 338 -31.74 12.36 15.40
N TRP A 339 -31.02 13.37 14.91
CA TRP A 339 -31.47 14.77 14.95
C TRP A 339 -32.77 14.95 14.17
N ALA A 340 -32.86 14.41 12.96
CA ALA A 340 -34.08 14.49 12.14
C ALA A 340 -35.27 13.80 12.81
N VAL A 341 -35.05 12.62 13.41
CA VAL A 341 -36.09 11.91 14.17
C VAL A 341 -36.54 12.72 15.38
N GLY A 342 -35.60 13.28 16.15
CA GLY A 342 -35.91 14.14 17.29
C GLY A 342 -36.75 15.36 16.90
N LYS A 343 -36.39 16.00 15.78
CA LYS A 343 -37.10 17.16 15.24
C LYS A 343 -38.49 16.81 14.72
N LEU A 344 -38.65 15.72 13.97
CA LEU A 344 -39.95 15.27 13.43
C LEU A 344 -40.93 14.86 14.53
N LEU A 345 -40.44 14.26 15.62
CA LEU A 345 -41.26 13.81 16.74
C LEU A 345 -41.46 14.87 17.83
N GLY A 346 -40.86 16.07 17.67
CA GLY A 346 -40.94 17.14 18.66
C GLY A 346 -40.28 16.77 20.01
N LEU A 347 -39.19 16.00 19.98
CA LEU A 347 -38.46 15.51 21.16
C LEU A 347 -37.20 16.36 21.41
N PRO A 348 -37.27 17.45 22.19
CA PRO A 348 -36.16 18.39 22.36
C PRO A 348 -34.92 17.76 23.01
N ALA A 349 -35.10 16.80 23.92
CA ALA A 349 -34.00 16.08 24.53
C ALA A 349 -33.20 15.25 23.51
N VAL A 350 -33.89 14.61 22.56
CA VAL A 350 -33.25 13.82 21.49
C VAL A 350 -32.51 14.74 20.53
N GLU A 351 -33.10 15.88 20.19
CA GLU A 351 -32.46 16.89 19.34
C GLU A 351 -31.16 17.41 19.95
N GLN A 352 -31.16 17.76 21.23
CA GLN A 352 -29.96 18.24 21.94
C GLN A 352 -28.87 17.16 22.00
N VAL A 353 -29.23 15.93 22.37
CA VAL A 353 -28.27 14.81 22.38
C VAL A 353 -27.69 14.59 20.98
N ALA A 354 -28.52 14.69 19.94
CA ALA A 354 -28.08 14.52 18.57
C ALA A 354 -27.17 15.64 18.08
N LEU A 355 -27.41 16.88 18.49
CA LEU A 355 -26.54 18.03 18.19
C LEU A 355 -25.15 17.87 18.80
N TRP A 356 -25.07 17.55 20.09
CA TRP A 356 -23.80 17.36 20.79
C TRP A 356 -23.02 16.14 20.28
N GLY A 357 -23.70 15.00 20.12
CA GLY A 357 -23.09 13.80 19.55
C GLY A 357 -22.66 14.01 18.10
N GLY A 358 -23.53 14.63 17.29
CA GLY A 358 -23.23 15.02 15.92
C GLY A 358 -22.02 15.94 15.82
N MET A 359 -21.89 16.92 16.73
CA MET A 359 -20.75 17.85 16.75
C MET A 359 -19.44 17.12 17.04
N PHE A 360 -19.44 16.21 18.02
CA PHE A 360 -18.27 15.39 18.32
C PHE A 360 -17.84 14.56 17.10
N PHE A 361 -18.77 13.83 16.48
CA PHE A 361 -18.46 13.00 15.32
C PHE A 361 -18.13 13.84 14.07
N ALA A 362 -18.75 15.00 13.87
CA ALA A 362 -18.41 15.94 12.79
C ALA A 362 -16.99 16.48 12.96
N PHE A 363 -16.59 16.85 14.18
CA PHE A 363 -15.22 17.25 14.48
C PHE A 363 -14.22 16.13 14.19
N MET A 364 -14.48 14.91 14.67
CA MET A 364 -13.65 13.74 14.37
C MET A 364 -13.63 13.39 12.88
N THR A 365 -14.69 13.73 12.14
CA THR A 365 -14.79 13.62 10.68
C THR A 365 -14.02 14.74 9.97
N SER A 366 -13.69 15.86 10.62
CA SER A 366 -12.88 16.90 9.99
C SER A 366 -11.37 16.61 10.04
N ILE A 367 -10.95 15.81 11.03
CA ILE A 367 -9.58 15.27 11.18
C ILE A 367 -9.40 14.08 10.21
#